data_AF-A0A1U7LR61-F1
#
_entry.id   AF-A0A1U7LR61-F1
#
_cell.length_a   1.000
_cell.length_b   1.000
_cell.length_c   1.000
_cell.angle_alpha   90.00
_cell.angle_beta   90.00
_cell.angle_gamma   90.00
#
_symmetry.space_group_name_H-M   'P 1'
#
loop_
_entity.id
_entity.type
_entity.pdbx_description
1 polymer ?
#
loop_
_entity_poly.entity_id
_entity_poly.type
_entity_poly.pdbx_seq_one_letter_code
_entity_poly.pdbx_strand_id
1 'polypeptide(L)'
;MLQIQIIECETPVEIERCKKIRIEVFCDEQGFSADEEFDKFDQDPTTKYFLAVDANTSDDYGTVRLVNDNKLTRLAVRAKGRGNGIAKKLCFTLEDYVRKSNPDCLSLKTHSQLQRKSFYAQLGYRVDENKGVFDEDGMDHVLMWKQL
;
A
#
# COMPACT_ATOMS: atom_id res chain seq x y z
N MET A 1 23.22 7.27 2.14
CA MET A 1 22.26 6.25 2.65
C MET A 1 20.88 6.86 2.55
N LEU A 2 19.86 6.14 2.09
CA LEU A 2 18.50 6.70 2.01
C LEU A 2 17.98 7.06 3.39
N GLN A 3 17.42 8.26 3.54
CA GLN A 3 16.78 8.70 4.77
C GLN A 3 15.27 8.79 4.55
N ILE A 4 14.62 7.63 4.48
CA ILE A 4 13.20 7.57 4.15
C ILE A 4 12.35 8.07 5.31
N GLN A 5 11.46 9.02 5.04
CA GLN A 5 10.37 9.46 5.90
C GLN A 5 9.04 9.06 5.26
N ILE A 6 8.04 8.75 6.08
CA ILE A 6 6.67 8.50 5.60
C ILE A 6 5.83 9.71 5.99
N ILE A 7 5.13 10.30 5.03
CA ILE A 7 4.18 11.39 5.27
C ILE A 7 2.76 10.91 4.96
N GLU A 8 1.79 11.31 5.78
CA GLU A 8 0.36 11.25 5.42
C GLU A 8 0.09 12.36 4.40
N CYS A 9 -0.57 12.02 3.31
CA CYS A 9 -0.85 12.95 2.21
C CYS A 9 -2.27 13.49 2.36
N GLU A 10 -2.39 14.80 2.57
CA GLU A 10 -3.67 15.47 2.81
C GLU A 10 -4.07 16.36 1.64
N THR A 11 -3.09 16.85 0.88
CA THR A 11 -3.33 17.76 -0.23
C THR A 11 -3.47 17.01 -1.56
N PRO A 12 -4.22 17.56 -2.54
CA PRO A 12 -4.27 16.99 -3.88
C PRO A 12 -2.88 16.79 -4.51
N VAL A 13 -1.95 17.72 -4.27
CA VAL A 13 -0.58 17.64 -4.81
C VAL A 13 0.17 16.42 -4.27
N GLU A 14 0.04 16.11 -2.98
CA GLU A 14 0.67 14.94 -2.37
C GLU A 14 0.02 13.63 -2.81
N ILE A 15 -1.30 13.62 -2.96
CA ILE A 15 -2.04 12.46 -3.47
C ILE A 15 -1.62 12.17 -4.92
N GLU A 16 -1.47 13.19 -5.76
CA GLU A 16 -0.99 13.01 -7.14
C GLU A 16 0.44 12.44 -7.20
N ARG A 17 1.32 12.77 -6.23
CA ARG A 17 2.64 12.11 -6.11
C ARG A 17 2.52 10.61 -5.85
N CYS A 18 1.57 10.20 -5.00
CA CYS A 18 1.27 8.78 -4.74
C CYS A 18 0.76 8.09 -6.01
N LYS A 19 -0.19 8.71 -6.73
CA LYS A 19 -0.75 8.19 -7.97
C LYS A 19 0.31 8.04 -9.06
N LYS A 20 1.25 8.98 -9.17
CA LYS A 20 2.37 8.87 -10.11
C LYS A 20 3.23 7.63 -9.84
N ILE A 21 3.54 7.32 -8.59
CA ILE A 21 4.26 6.07 -8.23
C ILE A 21 3.46 4.84 -8.65
N ARG A 22 2.14 4.85 -8.45
CA ARG A 22 1.26 3.73 -8.82
C ARG A 22 1.30 3.48 -10.32
N ILE A 23 1.18 4.52 -11.15
CA ILE A 23 1.32 4.40 -12.61
C ILE A 23 2.68 3.82 -12.98
N GLU A 24 3.78 4.37 -12.45
CA GLU A 24 5.12 3.88 -12.76
C GLU A 24 5.33 2.41 -12.39
N VAL A 25 4.76 1.96 -11.27
CA VAL A 25 4.99 0.60 -10.74
C VAL A 25 4.00 -0.42 -11.27
N PHE A 26 2.72 -0.08 -11.39
CA PHE A 26 1.67 -1.01 -11.80
C PHE A 26 1.48 -0.98 -13.33
N CYS A 27 1.45 0.20 -13.94
CA CYS A 27 1.24 0.31 -15.38
C CYS A 27 2.56 0.15 -16.14
N ASP A 28 3.51 1.06 -15.92
CA ASP A 28 4.73 1.12 -16.75
C ASP A 28 5.64 -0.09 -16.54
N GLU A 29 5.76 -0.57 -15.29
CA GLU A 29 6.63 -1.69 -14.95
C GLU A 29 5.95 -3.06 -15.01
N GLN A 30 4.73 -3.18 -14.47
CA GLN A 30 4.02 -4.47 -14.38
C GLN A 30 3.06 -4.73 -15.54
N GLY A 31 2.75 -3.72 -16.36
CA GLY A 31 1.94 -3.86 -17.56
C GLY A 31 0.43 -3.87 -17.31
N PHE A 32 -0.05 -3.45 -16.13
CA PHE A 32 -1.49 -3.28 -15.88
C PHE A 32 -2.06 -2.08 -16.67
N SER A 33 -3.35 -2.13 -16.97
CA SER A 33 -4.03 -1.05 -17.70
C SER A 33 -4.06 0.24 -16.88
N ALA A 34 -3.63 1.36 -17.46
CA ALA A 34 -3.73 2.67 -16.83
C ALA A 34 -5.19 3.12 -16.61
N ASP A 35 -6.11 2.65 -17.47
CA ASP A 35 -7.54 2.96 -17.37
C ASP A 35 -8.21 2.27 -16.17
N GLU A 36 -7.58 1.22 -15.62
CA GLU A 36 -8.09 0.42 -14.50
C GLU A 36 -7.37 0.71 -13.17
N GLU A 37 -6.28 1.47 -13.19
CA GLU A 37 -5.47 1.74 -12.00
C GLU A 37 -6.26 2.51 -10.92
N PHE A 38 -7.08 3.46 -11.34
CA PHE A 38 -7.86 4.30 -10.45
C PHE A 38 -9.27 3.76 -10.26
N ASP A 39 -9.65 3.58 -9.00
CA ASP A 39 -10.95 3.03 -8.61
C ASP A 39 -11.81 4.08 -7.89
N LYS A 40 -13.01 3.67 -7.48
CA LYS A 40 -13.93 4.57 -6.74
C LYS A 40 -13.34 5.12 -5.44
N PHE A 41 -12.37 4.44 -4.82
CA PHE A 41 -11.74 4.92 -3.58
C PHE A 41 -10.75 6.06 -3.84
N ASP A 42 -10.31 6.27 -5.08
CA ASP A 42 -9.48 7.42 -5.44
C ASP A 42 -10.19 8.77 -5.31
N GLN A 43 -11.53 8.75 -5.28
CA GLN A 43 -12.38 9.93 -5.10
C GLN A 43 -13.03 9.99 -3.72
N ASP A 44 -12.80 8.97 -2.88
CA ASP A 44 -13.41 8.88 -1.55
C ASP A 44 -12.60 9.72 -0.54
N PRO A 45 -13.23 10.70 0.15
CA PRO A 45 -12.54 11.56 1.10
C PRO A 45 -12.06 10.83 2.36
N THR A 46 -12.55 9.62 2.62
CA THR A 46 -12.09 8.77 3.74
C THR A 46 -10.81 8.01 3.41
N THR A 47 -10.44 7.92 2.13
CA THR A 47 -9.20 7.27 1.70
C THR A 47 -7.98 8.02 2.21
N LYS A 48 -7.03 7.29 2.78
CA LYS A 48 -5.76 7.83 3.25
C LYS A 48 -4.61 7.35 2.40
N TYR A 49 -3.67 8.24 2.11
CA TYR A 49 -2.48 7.96 1.34
C TYR A 49 -1.24 8.25 2.19
N PHE A 50 -0.24 7.38 2.06
CA PHE A 50 1.05 7.56 2.68
C PHE A 50 2.14 7.53 1.61
N LEU A 51 3.10 8.45 1.69
CA LEU A 51 4.18 8.60 0.72
C LEU A 51 5.53 8.43 1.43
N ALA A 52 6.38 7.58 0.87
CA ALA A 52 7.76 7.42 1.29
C ALA A 52 8.65 8.40 0.51
N VAL A 53 9.28 9.33 1.21
CA VAL A 53 10.14 10.39 0.65
C VAL A 53 11.54 10.29 1.27
N ASP A 54 12.59 10.46 0.48
CA ASP A 54 13.95 10.60 1.01
C ASP A 54 14.19 12.03 1.50
N ALA A 55 14.45 12.20 2.80
CA ALA A 55 14.64 13.49 3.44
C ALA A 55 15.85 14.27 2.90
N ASN A 56 16.82 13.60 2.28
CA ASN A 56 17.99 14.26 1.70
C ASN A 56 17.71 14.89 0.34
N THR A 57 16.86 14.25 -0.48
CA THR A 57 16.68 14.58 -1.90
C THR A 57 15.27 15.06 -2.23
N SER A 58 14.32 14.87 -1.32
CA SER A 58 12.87 15.02 -1.55
C SER A 58 12.29 14.09 -2.62
N ASP A 59 13.06 13.07 -3.05
CA ASP A 59 12.59 12.07 -4.00
C ASP A 59 11.53 11.16 -3.37
N ASP A 60 10.48 10.84 -4.13
CA ASP A 60 9.52 9.83 -3.70
C ASP A 60 9.97 8.42 -4.10
N TYR A 61 9.71 7.45 -3.23
CA TYR A 61 10.17 6.08 -3.41
C TYR A 61 9.07 5.03 -3.32
N GLY A 62 7.96 5.32 -2.65
CA GLY A 62 6.85 4.39 -2.52
C GLY A 62 5.60 5.00 -1.93
N THR A 63 4.50 4.27 -2.01
CA THR A 63 3.22 4.69 -1.47
C THR A 63 2.41 3.49 -0.96
N VAL A 64 1.46 3.75 -0.06
CA VAL A 64 0.42 2.81 0.34
C VAL A 64 -0.88 3.56 0.61
N ARG A 65 -2.02 2.92 0.35
CA ARG A 65 -3.36 3.50 0.50
C ARG A 65 -4.19 2.70 1.50
N LEU A 66 -4.83 3.38 2.42
CA LEU A 66 -5.83 2.82 3.33
C LEU A 66 -7.24 3.17 2.83
N VAL A 67 -8.11 2.17 2.75
CA VAL A 67 -9.54 2.35 2.42
C VAL A 67 -10.42 1.61 3.43
N ASN A 68 -11.65 2.08 3.63
CA ASN A 68 -12.63 1.53 4.59
C ASN A 68 -12.06 1.37 6.01
N ASP A 69 -11.16 2.26 6.42
CA ASP A 69 -10.49 2.30 7.74
C ASP A 69 -9.71 1.05 8.16
N ASN A 70 -9.63 0.01 7.33
CA ASN A 70 -8.94 -1.24 7.67
C ASN A 70 -8.31 -2.02 6.51
N LYS A 71 -8.47 -1.57 5.26
CA LYS A 71 -7.91 -2.28 4.10
C LYS A 71 -6.70 -1.56 3.54
N LEU A 72 -5.53 -2.20 3.64
CA LEU A 72 -4.30 -1.79 2.99
C LEU A 72 -4.36 -2.18 1.50
N THR A 73 -4.16 -1.19 0.63
CA THR A 73 -4.21 -1.30 -0.84
C THR A 73 -3.08 -0.51 -1.49
N ARG A 74 -2.84 -0.75 -2.79
CA ARG A 74 -1.93 0.04 -3.63
C ARG A 74 -0.53 0.26 -3.03
N LEU A 75 0.03 -0.78 -2.38
CA LEU A 75 1.41 -0.75 -1.90
C LEU A 75 2.37 -0.83 -3.10
N ALA A 76 3.07 0.25 -3.38
CA ALA A 76 4.00 0.35 -4.51
C ALA A 76 5.34 0.93 -4.05
N VAL A 77 6.45 0.38 -4.54
CA VAL A 77 7.80 0.90 -4.31
C VAL A 77 8.54 0.91 -5.64
N ARG A 78 9.03 2.09 -6.04
CA ARG A 78 9.85 2.29 -7.24
C ARG A 78 11.08 1.40 -7.21
N ALA A 79 11.52 0.91 -8.35
CA ALA A 79 12.68 0.02 -8.47
C ALA A 79 13.91 0.52 -7.70
N LYS A 80 14.23 1.83 -7.81
CA LYS A 80 15.36 2.48 -7.12
C LYS A 80 15.31 2.43 -5.58
N GLY A 81 14.14 2.20 -4.99
CA GLY A 81 13.93 2.14 -3.54
C GLY A 81 13.88 0.72 -2.95
N ARG A 82 13.80 -0.31 -3.79
CA ARG A 82 13.63 -1.69 -3.33
C ARG A 82 14.88 -2.19 -2.60
N GLY A 83 14.71 -3.16 -1.70
CA GLY A 83 15.78 -3.67 -0.83
C GLY A 83 16.10 -2.78 0.38
N ASN A 84 15.54 -1.57 0.48
CA ASN A 84 15.81 -0.62 1.57
C ASN A 84 14.74 -0.61 2.68
N GLY A 85 13.88 -1.64 2.75
CA GLY A 85 12.83 -1.75 3.79
C GLY A 85 11.66 -0.77 3.67
N ILE A 86 11.52 -0.04 2.56
CA ILE A 86 10.50 1.00 2.35
C ILE A 86 9.08 0.45 2.47
N ALA A 87 8.78 -0.67 1.81
CA ALA A 87 7.46 -1.30 1.86
C ALA A 87 7.06 -1.67 3.30
N LYS A 88 7.99 -2.22 4.08
CA LYS A 88 7.77 -2.54 5.49
C LYS A 88 7.48 -1.29 6.31
N LYS A 89 8.23 -0.21 6.09
CA LYS A 89 8.01 1.07 6.78
C LYS A 89 6.64 1.67 6.47
N LEU A 90 6.22 1.65 5.20
CA LEU A 90 4.88 2.08 4.77
C LEU A 90 3.77 1.29 5.48
N CYS A 91 3.86 -0.05 5.50
CA CYS A 91 2.87 -0.89 6.19
C CYS A 91 2.78 -0.57 7.68
N PHE A 92 3.92 -0.45 8.37
CA PHE A 92 3.93 -0.13 9.80
C PHE A 92 3.41 1.26 10.11
N THR A 93 3.72 2.27 9.29
CA THR A 93 3.14 3.61 9.46
C THR A 93 1.61 3.59 9.29
N LEU A 94 1.10 2.84 8.31
CA LEU A 94 -0.35 2.67 8.12
C LEU A 94 -1.00 1.91 9.28
N GLU A 95 -0.37 0.86 9.80
CA GLU A 95 -0.83 0.14 10.99
C GLU A 95 -0.93 1.05 12.22
N ASP A 96 0.13 1.82 12.48
CA ASP A 96 0.16 2.77 13.60
C ASP A 96 -0.85 3.90 13.44
N TYR A 97 -1.10 4.32 12.19
CA TYR A 97 -2.17 5.27 11.90
C TYR A 97 -3.52 4.69 12.33
N VAL A 98 -3.88 3.48 11.89
CA VAL A 98 -5.17 2.86 12.20
C VAL A 98 -5.34 2.64 13.70
N ARG A 99 -4.31 2.19 14.42
CA ARG A 99 -4.37 2.06 15.89
C ARG A 99 -4.70 3.38 16.60
N LYS A 100 -4.23 4.51 16.06
CA LYS A 100 -4.43 5.84 16.65
C LYS A 100 -5.76 6.46 16.24
N SER A 101 -6.14 6.35 14.97
CA SER A 101 -7.32 7.00 14.41
C SER A 101 -8.60 6.18 14.59
N ASN A 102 -8.49 4.85 14.72
CA ASN A 102 -9.61 3.95 14.94
C ASN A 102 -9.24 2.86 15.97
N PRO A 103 -9.22 3.19 17.28
CA PRO A 103 -8.82 2.25 18.33
C PRO A 103 -9.67 0.99 18.44
N ASP A 104 -10.91 1.03 17.94
CA ASP A 104 -11.82 -0.12 17.91
C ASP A 104 -11.55 -1.07 16.71
N CYS A 105 -10.68 -0.66 15.78
CA CYS A 105 -10.27 -1.50 14.65
C CYS A 105 -9.29 -2.57 15.12
N LEU A 106 -9.81 -3.78 15.29
CA LEU A 106 -9.04 -4.91 15.80
C LEU A 106 -8.16 -5.59 14.74
N SER A 107 -8.35 -5.30 13.45
CA SER A 107 -7.57 -5.96 12.40
C SER A 107 -7.46 -5.15 11.12
N LEU A 108 -6.35 -5.33 10.41
CA LEU A 108 -6.19 -4.92 9.02
C LEU A 108 -6.34 -6.09 8.08
N LYS A 109 -6.72 -5.79 6.85
CA LYS A 109 -6.74 -6.73 5.75
C LYS A 109 -6.06 -6.18 4.50
N THR A 110 -5.64 -7.06 3.61
CA THR A 110 -5.12 -6.72 2.29
C THR A 110 -5.39 -7.86 1.32
N HIS A 111 -5.57 -7.53 0.06
CA HIS A 111 -5.52 -8.53 -1.00
C HIS A 111 -4.07 -8.60 -1.45
N SER A 112 -3.39 -9.69 -1.08
CA SER A 112 -2.00 -9.89 -1.49
C SER A 112 -1.99 -10.71 -2.77
N GLN A 113 -1.27 -10.25 -3.79
CA GLN A 113 -0.84 -11.14 -4.88
C GLN A 113 -0.20 -12.39 -4.26
N LEU A 114 -0.47 -13.56 -4.83
CA LEU A 114 -0.02 -14.85 -4.28
C LEU A 114 1.50 -14.87 -4.09
N GLN A 115 2.25 -14.31 -5.04
CA GLN A 115 3.70 -14.15 -5.00
C GLN A 115 4.22 -13.21 -3.88
N ARG A 116 3.38 -12.33 -3.33
CA ARG A 116 3.72 -11.39 -2.24
C ARG A 116 3.26 -11.88 -0.87
N LYS A 117 2.61 -13.05 -0.76
CA LYS A 117 2.15 -13.63 0.50
C LYS A 117 3.25 -13.70 1.57
N SER A 118 4.48 -14.10 1.17
CA SER A 118 5.62 -14.22 2.10
C SER A 118 6.05 -12.88 2.70
N PHE A 119 5.96 -11.79 1.94
CA PHE A 119 6.24 -10.45 2.43
C PHE A 119 5.27 -10.06 3.55
N TYR A 120 3.97 -10.21 3.32
CA TYR A 120 2.95 -9.89 4.34
C TYR A 120 3.03 -10.83 5.54
N ALA A 121 3.36 -12.11 5.33
CA ALA A 121 3.58 -13.06 6.42
C ALA A 121 4.72 -12.62 7.36
N GLN A 122 5.81 -12.07 6.82
CA GLN A 122 6.91 -11.49 7.63
C GLN A 122 6.48 -10.27 8.44
N LEU A 123 5.39 -9.60 8.05
CA LEU A 123 4.81 -8.48 8.79
C LEU A 123 3.76 -8.94 9.82
N GLY A 124 3.48 -10.24 9.92
CA GLY A 124 2.51 -10.82 10.85
C GLY A 124 1.10 -10.99 10.28
N TYR A 125 0.90 -10.78 8.97
CA TYR A 125 -0.36 -11.11 8.31
C TYR A 125 -0.50 -12.61 8.10
N ARG A 126 -1.74 -13.10 8.13
CA ARG A 126 -2.13 -14.50 7.93
C ARG A 126 -3.11 -14.57 6.78
N VAL A 127 -3.09 -15.67 6.02
CA VAL A 127 -4.09 -15.92 4.97
C VAL A 127 -5.44 -16.25 5.62
N ASP A 128 -6.52 -15.73 5.05
CA ASP A 128 -7.87 -16.22 5.31
C ASP A 128 -8.16 -17.40 4.38
N GLU A 129 -7.91 -18.62 4.89
CA GLU A 129 -8.08 -19.86 4.14
C GLU A 129 -9.53 -20.09 3.67
N ASN A 130 -10.52 -19.42 4.28
CA ASN A 130 -11.93 -19.56 3.87
C ASN A 130 -12.24 -18.84 2.55
N LYS A 131 -11.35 -17.94 2.09
CA LYS A 131 -11.54 -17.21 0.83
C LYS A 131 -10.92 -17.92 -0.37
N GLY A 132 -9.95 -18.81 -0.13
CA GLY A 132 -9.17 -19.42 -1.20
C GLY A 132 -8.37 -18.39 -2.02
N VAL A 133 -7.84 -18.84 -3.14
CA VAL A 133 -7.22 -17.99 -4.17
C VAL A 133 -8.31 -17.44 -5.07
N PHE A 134 -8.23 -16.16 -5.42
CA PHE A 134 -9.15 -15.50 -6.35
C PHE A 134 -8.39 -14.62 -7.34
N ASP A 135 -8.97 -14.43 -8.52
CA ASP A 135 -8.45 -13.51 -9.53
C ASP A 135 -8.79 -12.06 -9.16
N GLU A 136 -7.80 -11.18 -9.20
CA GLU A 136 -7.95 -9.73 -9.14
C GLU A 136 -6.97 -9.14 -10.15
N ASP A 137 -7.50 -8.43 -11.15
CA ASP A 137 -6.77 -7.85 -12.27
C ASP A 137 -5.94 -8.88 -13.08
N GLY A 138 -6.47 -10.09 -13.27
CA GLY A 138 -5.81 -11.16 -14.03
C GLY A 138 -4.67 -11.85 -13.28
N MET A 139 -4.56 -11.60 -11.96
CA MET A 139 -3.53 -12.16 -11.09
C MET A 139 -4.13 -12.88 -9.90
N ASP A 140 -3.53 -14.00 -9.53
CA ASP A 140 -3.91 -14.75 -8.33
C ASP A 140 -3.61 -13.94 -7.06
N HIS A 141 -4.65 -13.75 -6.26
CA HIS A 141 -4.62 -13.08 -4.97
C HIS A 141 -5.14 -13.97 -3.84
N VAL A 142 -4.73 -13.63 -2.62
CA VAL A 142 -5.28 -14.19 -1.37
C VAL A 142 -5.65 -13.05 -0.43
N LEU A 143 -6.74 -13.24 0.32
CA LEU A 143 -7.06 -12.34 1.42
C LEU A 143 -6.09 -12.61 2.57
N MET A 144 -5.41 -11.58 3.03
CA MET A 144 -4.56 -11.65 4.22
C MET A 144 -5.03 -10.65 5.26
N TRP A 145 -4.90 -11.00 6.53
CA TRP A 145 -5.29 -10.15 7.65
C TRP A 145 -4.28 -10.20 8.80
N LYS A 146 -4.25 -9.14 9.60
CA LYS A 146 -3.39 -9.01 10.77
C LYS A 146 -4.18 -8.40 11.91
N GLN A 147 -4.15 -9.04 13.07
CA GLN A 147 -4.64 -8.46 14.32
C GLN A 147 -3.77 -7.24 14.67
N LEU A 148 -4.41 -6.10 14.97
CA LEU A 148 -3.72 -4.88 15.39
C LEU A 148 -3.40 -4.86 16.88
#